data_AF-A0A960Q5G7-F1
#
_entry.id   AF-A0A960Q5G7-F1
#
_cell.length_a   1.000
_cell.length_b   1.000
_cell.length_c   1.000
_cell.angle_alpha   90.00
_cell.angle_beta   90.00
_cell.angle_gamma   90.00
#
_symmetry.space_group_name_H-M   'P 1'
#
loop_
_entity.id
_entity.type
_entity.pdbx_description
1 polymer ?
#
loop_
_entity_poly.entity_id
_entity_poly.type
_entity_poly.pdbx_seq_one_letter_code
_entity_poly.pdbx_strand_id
1 'polypeptide(L)'
;MLIPVFKTFPGGPKMVMYAEIIAIGPFSRDIVGFLEYPKPYYENTREGAIVNLTLFGIVEGTALSTQFAKIFGVMDPWDFNQHQINGHAIDFEALHDFVKTYKEYEKDAKKLEVLSKHGFEFHFAPNG
;
A
#
# COMPACT_ATOMS: atom_id res chain seq x y z
N MET A 1 -32.54 -9.14 30.08
CA MET A 1 -31.16 -9.45 29.65
C MET A 1 -30.77 -8.36 28.65
N LEU A 2 -30.01 -7.36 29.11
CA LEU A 2 -29.61 -6.19 28.32
C LEU A 2 -28.11 -6.32 28.02
N ILE A 3 -27.77 -6.29 26.73
CA ILE A 3 -26.40 -6.31 26.21
C ILE A 3 -25.75 -4.95 26.53
N PRO A 4 -24.55 -4.87 27.11
CA PRO A 4 -23.95 -3.58 27.40
C PRO A 4 -23.42 -2.94 26.11
N VAL A 5 -23.92 -1.74 25.83
CA VAL A 5 -23.42 -0.80 24.83
C VAL A 5 -21.97 -0.44 25.19
N PHE A 6 -21.02 -0.72 24.29
CA PHE A 6 -19.63 -0.30 24.43
C PHE A 6 -19.59 1.24 24.46
N LYS A 7 -19.30 1.79 25.64
CA LYS A 7 -18.91 3.20 25.80
C LYS A 7 -17.54 3.39 25.16
N THR A 8 -17.47 4.24 24.14
CA THR A 8 -16.21 4.78 23.64
C THR A 8 -15.60 5.70 24.70
N PHE A 9 -14.38 5.37 25.15
CA PHE A 9 -13.60 6.23 26.05
C PHE A 9 -12.84 7.27 25.22
N PRO A 10 -12.94 8.57 25.52
CA PRO A 10 -12.09 9.57 24.91
C PRO A 10 -10.71 9.52 25.59
N GLY A 11 -9.70 9.02 24.89
CA GLY A 11 -8.31 9.02 25.38
C GLY A 11 -7.62 7.65 25.48
N GLY A 12 -8.10 6.61 24.78
CA GLY A 12 -7.31 5.39 24.58
C GLY A 12 -6.01 5.68 23.82
N PRO A 13 -4.93 4.89 24.02
CA PRO A 13 -3.70 5.06 23.27
C PRO A 13 -4.03 5.06 21.78
N LYS A 14 -3.73 6.16 21.09
CA LYS A 14 -3.78 6.22 19.64
C LYS A 14 -2.75 5.22 19.13
N MET A 15 -3.20 4.04 18.68
CA MET A 15 -2.33 3.07 18.02
C MET A 15 -1.66 3.78 16.85
N VAL A 16 -0.33 3.90 16.90
CA VAL A 16 0.46 4.36 15.77
C VAL A 16 0.39 3.25 14.74
N MET A 17 -0.30 3.51 13.63
CA MET A 17 -0.42 2.54 12.54
C MET A 17 0.81 2.69 11.65
N TYR A 18 1.66 1.66 11.66
CA TYR A 18 2.56 1.41 10.55
C TYR A 18 1.75 0.75 9.44
N ALA A 19 1.94 1.13 8.18
CA ALA A 19 1.22 0.52 7.08
C ALA A 19 2.18 0.25 5.92
N GLU A 20 2.12 -0.97 5.40
CA GLU A 20 2.78 -1.32 4.17
C GLU A 20 1.79 -1.55 3.05
N ILE A 21 2.23 -1.28 1.82
CA ILE A 21 1.56 -1.81 0.64
C ILE A 21 2.47 -2.84 0.00
N ILE A 22 1.96 -4.05 -0.13
CA ILE A 22 2.62 -5.15 -0.83
C ILE A 22 2.05 -5.20 -2.24
N ALA A 23 2.90 -5.29 -3.25
CA ALA A 23 2.49 -5.53 -4.63
C ALA A 23 2.87 -6.94 -5.04
N ILE A 24 1.95 -7.66 -5.68
CA ILE A 24 2.14 -9.05 -6.13
C ILE A 24 1.70 -9.13 -7.60
N GLY A 25 2.55 -9.64 -8.47
CA GLY A 25 2.23 -9.68 -9.89
C GLY A 25 3.26 -10.41 -10.76
N PRO A 26 3.00 -10.49 -12.07
CA PRO A 26 3.88 -11.18 -13.00
C PRO A 26 5.15 -10.37 -13.25
N PHE A 27 6.29 -11.04 -13.19
CA PHE A 27 7.56 -10.49 -13.60
C PHE A 27 7.56 -10.16 -15.10
N SER A 28 8.09 -8.99 -15.43
CA SER A 28 8.46 -8.60 -16.79
C SER A 28 9.81 -7.88 -16.78
N ARG A 29 10.61 -8.02 -17.84
CA ARG A 29 11.85 -7.24 -18.00
C ARG A 29 11.63 -5.73 -17.97
N ASP A 30 10.45 -5.26 -18.37
CA ASP A 30 10.12 -3.84 -18.42
C ASP A 30 9.99 -3.21 -17.03
N ILE A 31 9.66 -4.02 -16.02
CA ILE A 31 9.47 -3.56 -14.64
C ILE A 31 10.72 -3.70 -13.77
N VAL A 32 11.84 -4.24 -14.29
CA VAL A 32 13.04 -4.52 -13.48
C VAL A 32 13.58 -3.29 -12.76
N GLY A 33 13.51 -2.11 -13.38
CA GLY A 33 13.93 -0.85 -12.75
C GLY A 33 13.08 -0.40 -11.56
N PHE A 34 11.96 -1.09 -11.34
CA PHE A 34 10.99 -0.83 -10.29
C PHE A 34 10.97 -1.94 -9.23
N LEU A 35 11.73 -3.03 -9.39
CA LEU A 35 11.80 -4.12 -8.42
C LEU A 35 12.76 -3.79 -7.27
N GLU A 36 12.73 -4.61 -6.22
CA GLU A 36 13.49 -4.37 -4.98
C GLU A 36 15.00 -4.58 -5.17
N TYR A 37 15.39 -5.60 -5.94
CA TYR A 37 16.79 -5.89 -6.20
C TYR A 37 17.32 -5.25 -7.49
N PRO A 38 18.63 -5.03 -7.60
CA PRO A 38 19.24 -4.62 -8.86
C PRO A 38 19.02 -5.63 -9.99
N LYS A 39 19.03 -5.16 -11.24
CA LYS A 39 18.84 -5.96 -12.47
C LYS A 39 19.57 -7.32 -12.50
N PRO A 40 20.84 -7.46 -12.06
CA PRO A 40 21.53 -8.75 -12.08
C PRO A 40 20.83 -9.89 -11.33
N TYR A 41 20.03 -9.56 -10.30
CA TYR A 41 19.29 -10.54 -9.52
C TYR A 41 18.08 -11.13 -10.27
N TYR A 42 17.66 -10.49 -11.37
CA TYR A 42 16.50 -10.91 -12.17
C TYR A 42 16.87 -11.43 -13.56
N GLU A 43 18.15 -11.58 -13.89
CA GLU A 43 18.61 -11.98 -15.23
C GLU A 43 18.06 -13.34 -15.67
N ASN A 44 17.90 -14.25 -14.72
CA ASN A 44 17.39 -15.60 -14.95
C ASN A 44 15.92 -15.76 -14.53
N THR A 45 15.25 -14.68 -14.11
CA THR A 45 13.83 -14.74 -13.74
C THR A 45 12.99 -14.93 -14.99
N ARG A 46 12.12 -15.94 -14.95
CA ARG A 46 11.22 -16.27 -16.06
C ARG A 46 10.16 -15.19 -16.22
N GLU A 47 9.90 -14.75 -17.45
CA GLU A 47 8.74 -13.91 -17.79
C GLU A 47 7.45 -14.52 -17.24
N GLY A 48 6.63 -13.70 -16.59
CA GLY A 48 5.39 -14.11 -15.93
C GLY A 48 5.57 -14.86 -14.60
N ALA A 49 6.79 -15.04 -14.08
CA ALA A 49 6.98 -15.55 -12.73
C ALA A 49 6.35 -14.59 -11.70
N ILE A 50 5.65 -15.11 -10.70
CA ILE A 50 5.07 -14.26 -9.66
C ILE A 50 6.19 -13.69 -8.78
N VAL A 51 6.21 -12.38 -8.63
CA VAL A 51 7.10 -11.65 -7.73
C VAL A 51 6.28 -10.78 -6.78
N ASN A 52 6.79 -10.62 -5.57
CA ASN A 52 6.23 -9.75 -4.55
C ASN A 52 7.27 -8.69 -4.16
N LEU A 53 6.79 -7.53 -3.72
CA LEU A 53 7.64 -6.44 -3.25
C LEU A 53 6.87 -5.47 -2.36
N THR A 54 7.57 -4.80 -1.46
CA THR A 54 7.00 -3.73 -0.64
C THR A 54 7.12 -2.40 -1.39
N LEU A 55 6.03 -1.63 -1.42
CA LEU A 55 5.96 -0.32 -2.07
C LEU A 55 6.09 0.83 -1.10
N PHE A 56 5.29 0.83 -0.04
CA PHE A 56 5.26 1.90 0.94
C PHE A 56 5.54 1.32 2.31
N GLY A 57 6.27 2.05 3.14
CA GLY A 57 6.37 1.81 4.58
C GLY A 57 6.07 3.13 5.29
N ILE A 58 4.82 3.35 5.69
CA ILE A 58 4.43 4.60 6.36
C ILE A 58 4.68 4.45 7.85
N VAL A 59 5.71 5.14 8.34
CA VAL A 59 6.18 5.08 9.74
C VAL A 59 5.45 6.09 10.63
N GLU A 60 4.78 7.10 10.07
CA GLU A 60 4.33 8.24 10.87
C GLU A 60 2.81 8.35 11.04
N GLY A 61 2.38 8.23 12.31
CA GLY A 61 1.22 8.92 12.89
C GLY A 61 -0.17 8.50 12.39
N THR A 62 -1.16 8.55 13.29
CA THR A 62 -2.56 8.18 13.01
C THR A 62 -3.22 8.98 11.89
N ALA A 63 -2.74 10.20 11.60
CA ALA A 63 -3.38 11.08 10.61
C ALA A 63 -2.90 10.78 9.18
N LEU A 64 -1.59 10.60 8.97
CA LEU A 64 -1.01 10.37 7.65
C LEU A 64 -1.37 8.98 7.13
N SER A 65 -1.22 7.96 7.97
CA SER A 65 -1.61 6.57 7.67
C SER A 65 -3.11 6.44 7.33
N THR A 66 -3.99 7.22 7.97
CA THR A 66 -5.43 7.27 7.63
C THR A 66 -5.71 8.00 6.32
N GLN A 67 -5.02 9.12 6.05
CA GLN A 67 -5.15 9.82 4.77
C GLN A 67 -4.68 8.92 3.62
N PHE A 68 -3.60 8.22 3.84
CA PHE A 68 -3.05 7.28 2.88
C PHE A 68 -3.99 6.09 2.65
N ALA A 69 -4.51 5.43 3.69
CA ALA A 69 -5.48 4.35 3.55
C ALA A 69 -6.68 4.75 2.68
N LYS A 70 -7.18 5.99 2.83
CA LYS A 70 -8.28 6.52 2.01
C LYS A 70 -7.95 6.64 0.53
N ILE A 71 -6.71 6.99 0.17
CA ILE A 71 -6.25 7.03 -1.24
C ILE A 71 -6.41 5.65 -1.92
N PHE A 72 -6.28 4.57 -1.14
CA PHE A 72 -6.45 3.19 -1.60
C PHE A 72 -7.86 2.64 -1.39
N GLY A 73 -8.82 3.49 -1.00
CA GLY A 73 -10.19 3.06 -0.72
C GLY A 73 -10.36 2.22 0.54
N VAL A 74 -9.34 2.16 1.41
CA VAL A 74 -9.39 1.46 2.69
C VAL A 74 -10.02 2.39 3.73
N MET A 75 -11.24 2.08 4.13
CA MET A 75 -12.03 2.90 5.06
C MET A 75 -11.86 2.45 6.50
N ASP A 76 -11.68 1.15 6.71
CA ASP A 76 -11.30 0.56 8.00
C ASP A 76 -10.02 -0.26 7.82
N PRO A 77 -8.86 0.25 8.29
CA PRO A 77 -7.60 -0.48 8.22
C PRO A 77 -7.60 -1.86 8.91
N TRP A 78 -8.54 -2.09 9.83
CA TRP A 78 -8.67 -3.35 10.56
C TRP A 78 -9.67 -4.31 9.90
N ASP A 79 -10.35 -3.89 8.83
CA ASP A 79 -11.18 -4.79 8.02
C ASP A 79 -10.29 -5.57 7.04
N PHE A 80 -10.04 -6.83 7.37
CA PHE A 80 -9.25 -7.76 6.54
C PHE A 80 -9.81 -7.94 5.13
N ASN A 81 -11.12 -7.73 4.92
CA ASN A 81 -11.70 -7.83 3.58
C ASN A 81 -11.30 -6.66 2.68
N GLN A 82 -10.80 -5.56 3.26
CA GLN A 82 -10.30 -4.38 2.55
C GLN A 82 -8.78 -4.39 2.40
N HIS A 83 -8.10 -5.45 2.86
CA HIS A 83 -6.64 -5.55 2.73
C HIS A 83 -6.24 -5.75 1.28
N GLN A 84 -6.99 -6.51 0.47
CA GLN A 84 -6.78 -6.45 -0.97
C GLN A 84 -7.29 -5.11 -1.49
N ILE A 85 -6.36 -4.28 -1.95
CA ILE A 85 -6.67 -2.98 -2.51
C ILE A 85 -7.29 -3.22 -3.88
N ASN A 86 -8.51 -2.72 -4.08
CA ASN A 86 -9.10 -2.67 -5.40
C ASN A 86 -8.31 -1.66 -6.25
N GLY A 87 -7.52 -2.16 -7.21
CA GLY A 87 -6.72 -1.32 -8.10
C GLY A 87 -7.53 -0.25 -8.86
N HIS A 88 -8.82 -0.50 -9.10
CA HIS A 88 -9.72 0.49 -9.72
C HIS A 88 -10.20 1.59 -8.77
N ALA A 89 -10.08 1.37 -7.46
CA ALA A 89 -10.45 2.33 -6.42
C ALA A 89 -9.27 3.22 -6.00
N ILE A 90 -8.08 3.02 -6.55
CA ILE A 90 -6.91 3.84 -6.26
C ILE A 90 -7.11 5.22 -6.87
N ASP A 91 -7.16 6.24 -6.02
CA ASP A 91 -7.23 7.63 -6.43
C ASP A 91 -5.83 8.16 -6.77
N PHE A 92 -5.42 7.97 -8.04
CA PHE A 92 -4.12 8.44 -8.51
C PHE A 92 -3.97 9.96 -8.48
N GLU A 93 -5.05 10.72 -8.60
CA GLU A 93 -5.01 12.18 -8.48
C GLU A 93 -4.66 12.58 -7.04
N ALA A 94 -5.35 11.98 -6.05
CA ALA A 94 -5.05 12.18 -4.65
C ALA A 94 -3.64 11.67 -4.27
N LEU A 95 -3.16 10.58 -4.88
CA LEU A 95 -1.80 10.09 -4.70
C LEU A 95 -0.76 11.09 -5.21
N HIS A 96 -0.98 11.70 -6.38
CA HIS A 96 -0.11 12.74 -6.92
C HIS A 96 -0.06 13.98 -6.03
N ASP A 97 -1.21 14.40 -5.50
CA ASP A 97 -1.28 15.53 -4.56
C ASP A 97 -0.59 15.21 -3.23
N PHE A 98 -0.76 13.98 -2.73
CA PHE A 98 -0.07 13.49 -1.54
C PHE A 98 1.46 13.58 -1.68
N VAL A 99 2.03 13.09 -2.79
CA VAL A 99 3.49 13.11 -2.97
C VAL A 99 4.07 14.49 -3.30
N LYS A 100 3.25 15.47 -3.70
CA LYS A 100 3.70 16.88 -3.76
C LYS A 100 4.03 17.41 -2.37
N THR A 101 3.27 16.99 -1.36
CA THR A 101 3.49 17.34 0.05
C THR A 101 4.58 16.48 0.68
N TYR A 102 4.57 15.17 0.40
CA TYR A 102 5.47 14.17 0.98
C TYR A 102 6.36 13.55 -0.11
N LYS A 103 7.37 14.30 -0.54
CA LYS A 103 8.23 13.95 -1.69
C LYS A 103 9.02 12.66 -1.51
N GLU A 104 9.24 12.23 -0.26
CA GLU A 104 9.89 10.96 0.06
C GLU A 104 9.16 9.76 -0.56
N TYR A 105 7.84 9.86 -0.79
CA TYR A 105 7.02 8.80 -1.39
C TYR A 105 6.87 8.90 -2.92
N GLU A 106 7.51 9.87 -3.58
CA GLU A 106 7.38 10.09 -5.04
C GLU A 106 7.81 8.84 -5.85
N LYS A 107 8.88 8.18 -5.41
CA LYS A 107 9.37 6.95 -6.06
C LYS A 107 8.36 5.81 -5.96
N ASP A 108 7.74 5.67 -4.80
CA ASP A 108 6.80 4.57 -4.51
C ASP A 108 5.47 4.78 -5.24
N ALA A 109 4.99 6.02 -5.36
CA ALA A 109 3.83 6.36 -6.17
C ALA A 109 4.06 6.04 -7.66
N LYS A 110 5.19 6.46 -8.22
CA LYS A 110 5.55 6.14 -9.61
C LYS A 110 5.64 4.63 -9.83
N LYS A 111 6.21 3.92 -8.85
CA LYS A 111 6.35 2.47 -8.88
C LYS A 111 4.97 1.79 -8.87
N LEU A 112 4.04 2.24 -8.03
CA LEU A 112 2.67 1.73 -7.99
C LEU A 112 1.94 1.90 -9.34
N GLU A 113 2.02 3.07 -9.96
CA GLU A 113 1.42 3.32 -11.28
C GLU A 113 1.93 2.37 -12.37
N VAL A 114 3.25 2.13 -12.39
CA VAL A 114 3.86 1.22 -13.36
C VAL A 114 3.38 -0.20 -13.11
N LEU A 115 3.47 -0.68 -11.86
CA LEU A 115 3.07 -2.04 -11.51
C LEU A 115 1.57 -2.29 -11.77
N SER A 116 0.72 -1.29 -11.52
CA SER A 116 -0.72 -1.37 -11.81
C SER A 116 -0.99 -1.64 -13.30
N LYS A 117 -0.23 -1.00 -14.20
CA LYS A 117 -0.32 -1.22 -15.66
C LYS A 117 0.23 -2.59 -16.08
N HIS A 118 1.04 -3.24 -15.24
CA HIS A 118 1.62 -4.55 -15.48
C HIS A 118 0.86 -5.69 -14.76
N GLY A 119 -0.37 -5.44 -14.29
CA GLY A 119 -1.24 -6.46 -13.72
C GLY A 119 -0.84 -6.89 -12.31
N PHE A 120 -0.19 -6.02 -11.55
CA PHE A 120 0.02 -6.24 -10.12
C PHE A 120 -1.25 -5.98 -9.34
N GLU A 121 -1.48 -6.83 -8.36
CA GLU A 121 -2.44 -6.63 -7.28
C GLU A 121 -1.72 -6.01 -6.08
N PHE A 122 -2.47 -5.24 -5.28
CA PHE A 122 -1.93 -4.53 -4.14
C PHE A 122 -2.66 -4.93 -2.88
N HIS A 123 -1.90 -5.03 -1.79
CA HIS A 123 -2.43 -5.39 -0.49
C HIS A 123 -1.97 -4.39 0.57
N PHE A 124 -2.90 -3.87 1.34
CA PHE A 124 -2.66 -3.06 2.52
C PHE A 124 -2.36 -3.99 3.71
N ALA A 125 -1.17 -3.87 4.29
CA ALA A 125 -0.71 -4.64 5.43
C ALA A 125 -0.53 -3.70 6.65
N PRO A 126 -1.50 -3.65 7.58
CA PRO A 126 -1.37 -2.86 8.80
C PRO A 126 -0.38 -3.52 9.76
N ASN A 127 0.65 -2.77 10.14
CA ASN A 127 1.78 -3.16 11.01
C ASN A 127 2.80 -4.13 10.38
N GLY A 128 2.85 -4.22 9.05
CA GLY A 128 3.71 -5.17 8.33
C GLY A 128 3.15 -6.58 8.39
#